data_AF-A0A8J2YCH6-F1
#
_entry.id   AF-A0A8J2YCH6-F1
#
_cell.length_a   1.000
_cell.length_b   1.000
_cell.length_c   1.000
_cell.angle_alpha   90.00
_cell.angle_beta   90.00
_cell.angle_gamma   90.00
#
_symmetry.space_group_name_H-M   'P 1'
#
loop_
_entity.id
_entity.type
_entity.pdbx_description
1 polymer ?
#
loop_
_entity_poly.entity_id
_entity_poly.type
_entity_poly.pdbx_seq_one_letter_code
_entity_poly.pdbx_strand_id
1 'polypeptide(L)'
;MKQVSPFLMLLFLVTSFTYSQTFKIDSANFDELIAQVYGERAQDLIYKDSKVLETYKSILNRLEIIKSSEEVKGDYQFLSTVPSYKPLNQVFSPKNFNPYNYKMDFFRKDETVYYVVDNTEYVILIKPLK
;
A
#
# COMPACT_ATOMS: atom_id res chain seq x y z
N MET A 1 -7.70 -9.90 65.93
CA MET A 1 -6.74 -10.40 64.91
C MET A 1 -7.55 -10.86 63.70
N LYS A 2 -7.51 -10.08 62.60
CA LYS A 2 -7.13 -10.48 61.22
C LYS A 2 -7.91 -11.72 60.70
N GLN A 3 -8.61 -11.64 59.57
CA GLN A 3 -8.00 -11.38 58.26
C GLN A 3 -9.08 -10.95 57.25
N VAL A 4 -8.91 -9.75 56.70
CA VAL A 4 -9.60 -9.32 55.48
C VAL A 4 -9.09 -10.17 54.31
N SER A 5 -10.00 -10.86 53.63
CA SER A 5 -9.85 -11.24 52.23
C SER A 5 -10.65 -10.22 51.43
N PRO A 6 -9.98 -9.37 50.64
CA PRO A 6 -10.06 -9.56 49.20
C PRO A 6 -8.75 -9.12 48.52
N PHE A 7 -8.72 -9.04 47.19
CA PHE A 7 -7.57 -8.62 46.37
C PHE A 7 -6.50 -9.72 46.26
N LEU A 8 -6.33 -10.40 45.13
CA LEU A 8 -5.88 -9.77 43.90
C LEU A 8 -6.08 -10.79 42.75
N MET A 9 -7.23 -10.77 42.08
CA MET A 9 -7.37 -11.43 40.77
C MET A 9 -6.93 -10.41 39.73
N LEU A 10 -5.63 -10.36 39.47
CA LEU A 10 -5.00 -9.51 38.47
C LEU A 10 -5.49 -9.98 37.09
N LEU A 11 -6.58 -9.39 36.60
CA LEU A 11 -7.05 -9.55 35.23
C LEU A 11 -6.04 -8.85 34.31
N PHE A 12 -5.06 -9.60 33.80
CA PHE A 12 -4.33 -9.19 32.61
C PHE A 12 -5.30 -9.27 31.43
N LEU A 13 -6.06 -8.20 31.21
CA LEU A 13 -6.64 -7.90 29.90
C LEU A 13 -5.46 -7.55 29.00
N VAL A 14 -4.84 -8.59 28.41
CA VAL A 14 -3.94 -8.40 27.28
C VAL A 14 -4.85 -8.02 26.12
N THR A 15 -5.13 -6.73 25.97
CA THR A 15 -5.71 -6.23 24.74
C THR A 15 -4.69 -6.54 23.65
N SER A 16 -5.02 -7.47 22.76
CA SER A 16 -4.21 -7.76 21.59
C SER A 16 -4.19 -6.49 20.74
N PHE A 17 -3.19 -5.64 20.95
CA PHE A 17 -2.87 -4.57 20.03
C PHE A 17 -2.39 -5.24 18.75
N THR A 18 -3.26 -5.35 17.76
CA THR A 18 -2.88 -5.82 16.43
C THR A 18 -2.01 -4.75 15.80
N TYR A 19 -0.69 -4.94 15.85
CA TYR A 19 0.26 -4.05 15.22
C TYR A 19 0.21 -4.26 13.71
N SER A 20 -0.55 -3.41 13.01
CA SER A 20 -0.53 -3.36 11.55
C SER A 20 0.77 -2.71 11.09
N GLN A 21 1.64 -3.47 10.42
CA GLN A 21 2.84 -2.92 9.79
C GLN A 21 2.42 -2.18 8.52
N THR A 22 2.67 -0.87 8.48
CA THR A 22 2.44 -0.04 7.29
C THR A 22 3.77 0.23 6.59
N PHE A 23 3.81 -0.02 5.29
CA PHE A 23 4.91 0.30 4.40
C PHE A 23 4.48 1.45 3.51
N LYS A 24 5.31 2.49 3.48
CA LYS A 24 5.17 3.61 2.54
C LYS A 24 6.23 3.46 1.46
N ILE A 25 5.85 3.81 0.23
CA ILE A 25 6.82 3.91 -0.85
C ILE A 25 7.55 5.24 -0.70
N ASP A 26 8.88 5.19 -0.67
CA ASP A 26 9.69 6.40 -0.58
C ASP A 26 9.56 7.21 -1.87
N SER A 27 9.07 8.44 -1.75
CA SER A 27 8.95 9.37 -2.87
C SER A 27 10.30 9.83 -3.40
N ALA A 28 11.37 9.70 -2.61
CA ALA A 28 12.74 9.94 -3.08
C ALA A 28 13.15 8.97 -4.20
N ASN A 29 12.54 7.79 -4.27
CA ASN A 29 12.83 6.78 -5.30
C ASN A 29 12.01 6.98 -6.59
N PHE A 30 11.28 8.10 -6.71
CA PHE A 30 10.37 8.35 -7.83
C PHE A 30 11.03 8.14 -9.19
N ASP A 31 12.19 8.75 -9.43
CA ASP A 31 12.85 8.70 -10.74
C ASP A 31 13.29 7.27 -11.10
N GLU A 32 13.76 6.49 -10.12
CA GLU A 32 14.13 5.10 -10.31
C GLU A 32 12.90 4.25 -10.67
N LEU A 33 11.80 4.41 -9.93
CA LEU A 33 10.56 3.66 -10.16
C LEU A 33 9.97 3.96 -11.55
N ILE A 34 10.02 5.21 -11.99
CA ILE A 34 9.54 5.62 -13.32
C ILE A 34 10.48 5.08 -14.41
N ALA A 35 11.80 5.19 -14.25
CA ALA A 35 12.77 4.68 -15.21
C ALA A 35 12.65 3.16 -15.38
N GLN A 36 12.43 2.41 -14.29
CA GLN A 36 12.21 0.97 -14.32
C GLN A 36 11.01 0.55 -15.18
N VAL A 37 9.98 1.39 -15.36
CA VAL A 37 8.78 1.05 -16.14
C VAL A 37 8.84 1.68 -17.53
N TYR A 38 9.10 2.97 -17.61
CA TYR A 38 8.98 3.74 -18.85
C TYR A 38 10.31 3.91 -19.60
N GLY A 39 11.45 3.68 -18.94
CA GLY A 39 12.78 3.85 -19.54
C GLY A 39 12.95 5.24 -20.15
N GLU A 40 13.54 5.29 -21.35
CA GLU A 40 13.76 6.54 -22.10
C GLU A 40 12.46 7.29 -22.42
N ARG A 41 11.32 6.59 -22.52
CA ARG A 41 10.02 7.21 -22.81
C ARG A 41 9.48 8.04 -21.65
N ALA A 42 10.05 7.90 -20.45
CA ALA A 42 9.65 8.69 -19.29
C ALA A 42 9.78 10.20 -19.55
N GLN A 43 10.77 10.61 -20.36
CA GLN A 43 10.99 12.01 -20.70
C GLN A 43 9.75 12.62 -21.37
N ASP A 44 9.24 11.96 -22.41
CA ASP A 44 8.11 12.48 -23.18
C ASP A 44 6.76 12.24 -22.50
N LEU A 45 6.62 11.14 -21.76
CA LEU A 45 5.35 10.76 -21.15
C LEU A 45 5.09 11.41 -19.80
N ILE A 46 6.16 11.74 -19.04
CA ILE A 46 6.04 12.13 -17.63
C ILE A 46 6.81 13.42 -17.35
N TYR A 47 8.12 13.48 -17.65
CA TYR A 47 8.97 14.60 -17.20
C TYR A 47 8.75 15.90 -17.98
N LYS A 48 8.31 15.83 -19.24
CA LYS A 48 8.11 17.01 -20.10
C LYS A 48 6.99 17.94 -19.63
N ASP A 49 5.94 17.38 -19.00
CA ASP A 49 4.80 18.14 -18.51
C ASP A 49 4.83 18.18 -16.98
N SER A 50 5.01 19.39 -16.42
CA SER A 50 5.10 19.58 -14.97
C SER A 50 3.84 19.13 -14.22
N LYS A 51 2.65 19.27 -14.83
CA LYS A 51 1.40 18.81 -14.22
C LYS A 51 1.33 17.29 -14.19
N VAL A 52 1.76 16.63 -15.26
CA VAL A 52 1.85 15.15 -15.29
C VAL A 52 2.87 14.66 -14.27
N LEU A 53 4.05 15.28 -14.22
CA LEU A 53 5.09 14.95 -13.24
C LEU A 53 4.56 15.03 -11.80
N GLU A 54 3.94 16.15 -11.42
CA GLU A 54 3.38 16.33 -10.08
C GLU A 54 2.25 15.34 -9.80
N THR A 55 1.41 15.06 -10.80
CA THR A 55 0.37 14.04 -10.69
C THR A 55 0.96 12.67 -10.37
N TYR A 56 2.00 12.24 -11.07
CA TYR A 56 2.66 10.96 -10.83
C TYR A 56 3.33 10.93 -9.47
N LYS A 57 4.09 11.97 -9.08
CA LYS A 57 4.68 12.07 -7.73
C LYS A 57 3.63 11.95 -6.62
N SER A 58 2.45 12.56 -6.82
CA SER A 58 1.36 12.52 -5.84
C SER A 58 0.83 11.10 -5.56
N ILE A 59 1.00 10.16 -6.50
CA ILE A 59 0.54 8.78 -6.35
C ILE A 59 1.26 8.11 -5.17
N LEU A 60 2.58 8.29 -5.03
CA LEU A 60 3.36 7.67 -3.96
C LEU A 60 2.93 8.15 -2.57
N ASN A 61 2.55 9.43 -2.46
CA ASN A 61 2.09 10.01 -1.19
C ASN A 61 0.72 9.49 -0.74
N ARG A 62 -0.06 8.92 -1.67
CA ARG A 62 -1.41 8.39 -1.41
C ARG A 62 -1.43 6.88 -1.25
N LEU A 63 -0.33 6.20 -1.59
CA LEU A 63 -0.22 4.76 -1.59
C LEU A 63 0.39 4.28 -0.27
N GLU A 64 -0.32 3.38 0.39
CA GLU A 64 0.15 2.68 1.57
C GLU A 64 0.01 1.17 1.33
N ILE A 65 0.93 0.38 1.87
CA ILE A 65 0.80 -1.08 1.89
C ILE A 65 0.71 -1.49 3.34
N ILE A 66 -0.37 -2.14 3.73
CA ILE A 66 -0.57 -2.59 5.10
C ILE A 66 -0.48 -4.11 5.16
N LYS A 67 0.12 -4.61 6.23
CA LYS A 67 -0.02 -6.01 6.62
C LYS A 67 -1.30 -6.14 7.44
N SER A 68 -2.37 -6.64 6.82
CA SER A 68 -3.62 -6.89 7.51
C SER A 68 -3.52 -8.21 8.28
N SER A 69 -3.89 -8.19 9.55
CA SER A 69 -4.04 -9.40 10.37
C SER A 69 -5.45 -10.00 10.28
N GLU A 70 -6.38 -9.27 9.66
CA GLU A 70 -7.75 -9.68 9.42
C GLU A 70 -7.97 -9.93 7.93
N GLU A 71 -8.87 -10.87 7.62
CA GLU A 71 -9.42 -10.98 6.26
C GLU A 71 -10.00 -9.61 5.86
N VAL A 72 -9.53 -9.11 4.73
CA VAL A 72 -10.02 -7.88 4.14
C VAL A 72 -11.50 -8.14 3.77
N LYS A 73 -12.46 -7.37 4.33
CA LYS A 73 -13.92 -7.55 4.10
C LYS A 73 -14.53 -6.48 3.20
N GLY A 74 -14.98 -6.85 1.99
CA GLY A 74 -15.52 -5.94 0.99
C GLY A 74 -15.26 -6.39 -0.47
N ASP A 75 -15.69 -5.58 -1.44
CA ASP A 75 -15.40 -5.80 -2.86
C ASP A 75 -13.97 -5.32 -3.16
N TYR A 76 -13.02 -6.26 -3.22
CA TYR A 76 -11.63 -5.97 -3.53
C TYR A 76 -11.21 -6.56 -4.86
N GLN A 77 -10.26 -5.88 -5.51
CA GLN A 77 -9.56 -6.43 -6.65
C GLN A 77 -8.29 -7.14 -6.20
N PHE A 78 -8.07 -8.38 -6.64
CA PHE A 78 -6.79 -9.04 -6.47
C PHE A 78 -5.72 -8.38 -7.33
N LEU A 79 -4.53 -8.16 -6.79
CA LEU A 79 -3.41 -7.53 -7.49
C LEU A 79 -3.03 -8.32 -8.75
N SER A 80 -3.10 -9.65 -8.71
CA SER A 80 -2.84 -10.53 -9.86
C SER A 80 -3.76 -10.29 -11.05
N THR A 81 -4.96 -9.73 -10.82
CA THR A 81 -5.93 -9.41 -11.89
C THR A 81 -5.68 -8.05 -12.51
N VAL A 82 -4.83 -7.21 -11.91
CA VAL A 82 -4.48 -5.90 -12.44
C VAL A 82 -3.45 -6.07 -13.56
N PRO A 83 -3.72 -5.62 -14.80
CA PRO A 83 -2.74 -5.73 -15.87
C PRO A 83 -1.45 -4.97 -15.54
N SER A 84 -0.30 -5.55 -15.88
CA SER A 84 1.00 -4.87 -15.75
C SER A 84 1.54 -4.36 -17.10
N TYR A 85 2.43 -3.37 -17.06
CA TYR A 85 3.16 -2.88 -18.23
C TYR A 85 4.38 -3.74 -18.56
N LYS A 86 5.00 -4.35 -17.54
CA LYS A 86 6.11 -5.31 -17.67
C LYS A 86 5.79 -6.64 -16.99
N PRO A 87 6.38 -7.75 -17.46
CA PRO A 87 6.29 -9.05 -16.78
C PRO A 87 6.70 -8.96 -15.32
N LEU A 88 5.92 -9.62 -14.45
CA LEU A 88 6.17 -9.70 -13.02
C LEU A 88 7.01 -10.95 -12.74
N ASN A 89 8.33 -10.77 -12.66
CA ASN A 89 9.28 -11.89 -12.50
C ASN A 89 9.65 -12.15 -11.04
N GLN A 90 9.10 -11.39 -10.10
CA GLN A 90 9.46 -11.43 -8.68
C GLN A 90 8.23 -11.67 -7.82
N VAL A 91 8.40 -12.42 -6.73
CA VAL A 91 7.40 -12.53 -5.67
C VAL A 91 7.18 -11.15 -5.07
N PHE A 92 5.92 -10.82 -4.75
CA PHE A 92 5.58 -9.55 -4.14
C PHE A 92 6.40 -9.30 -2.86
N SER A 93 6.93 -8.08 -2.74
CA SER A 93 7.57 -7.57 -1.54
C SER A 93 7.12 -6.13 -1.33
N PRO A 94 6.59 -5.76 -0.15
CA PRO A 94 6.15 -4.39 0.09
C PRO A 94 7.29 -3.37 0.03
N LYS A 95 8.54 -3.81 0.27
CA LYS A 95 9.73 -2.95 0.24
C LYS A 95 10.19 -2.58 -1.18
N ASN A 96 9.94 -3.47 -2.14
CA ASN A 96 10.43 -3.34 -3.52
C ASN A 96 9.27 -3.12 -4.51
N PHE A 97 8.09 -2.81 -4.00
CA PHE A 97 6.89 -2.68 -4.82
C PHE A 97 6.94 -1.41 -5.68
N ASN A 98 6.84 -1.57 -7.00
CA ASN A 98 6.73 -0.47 -7.95
C ASN A 98 5.29 -0.35 -8.48
N PRO A 99 4.50 0.64 -8.02
CA PRO A 99 3.09 0.77 -8.37
C PRO A 99 2.91 1.13 -9.85
N TYR A 100 3.85 1.85 -10.46
CA TYR A 100 3.71 2.30 -11.84
C TYR A 100 3.75 1.16 -12.85
N ASN A 101 4.20 -0.04 -12.45
CA ASN A 101 4.15 -1.20 -13.32
C ASN A 101 2.72 -1.76 -13.48
N TYR A 102 1.77 -1.35 -12.64
CA TYR A 102 0.40 -1.83 -12.65
C TYR A 102 -0.56 -0.78 -13.19
N LYS A 103 -1.56 -1.22 -13.95
CA LYS A 103 -2.67 -0.38 -14.43
C LYS A 103 -3.74 -0.20 -13.35
N MET A 104 -3.33 0.29 -12.18
CA MET A 104 -4.24 0.58 -11.07
C MET A 104 -5.04 1.86 -11.32
N ASP A 105 -6.21 1.92 -10.70
CA ASP A 105 -7.02 3.13 -10.62
C ASP A 105 -6.44 4.12 -9.59
N PHE A 106 -5.47 4.92 -10.04
CA PHE A 106 -4.81 5.94 -9.22
C PHE A 106 -5.62 7.24 -9.06
N PHE A 107 -6.70 7.41 -9.83
CA PHE A 107 -7.31 8.73 -10.06
C PHE A 107 -8.74 8.85 -9.51
N ARG A 108 -9.20 7.87 -8.72
CA ARG A 108 -10.46 7.99 -7.97
C ARG A 108 -10.44 9.22 -7.06
N LYS A 109 -11.54 9.98 -7.09
CA LYS A 109 -11.70 11.24 -6.34
C LYS A 109 -12.40 11.06 -5.00
N ASP A 110 -13.29 10.08 -4.91
CA ASP A 110 -14.26 10.04 -3.81
C ASP A 110 -14.06 8.87 -2.85
N GLU A 111 -13.20 7.92 -3.18
CA GLU A 111 -12.99 6.72 -2.37
C GLU A 111 -11.56 6.19 -2.43
N THR A 112 -11.20 5.46 -1.37
CA THR A 112 -9.94 4.69 -1.31
C THR A 112 -10.10 3.42 -2.14
N VAL A 113 -9.13 3.15 -3.01
CA VAL A 113 -9.08 1.90 -3.77
C VAL A 113 -8.20 0.90 -3.03
N TYR A 114 -8.62 -0.36 -3.01
CA TYR A 114 -7.95 -1.44 -2.30
C TYR A 114 -7.60 -2.58 -3.26
N TYR A 115 -6.34 -3.02 -3.22
CA TYR A 115 -5.87 -4.20 -3.94
C TYR A 115 -5.31 -5.23 -2.96
N VAL A 116 -5.87 -6.44 -2.99
CA VAL A 116 -5.40 -7.56 -2.16
C VAL A 116 -4.26 -8.25 -2.87
N VAL A 117 -3.14 -8.45 -2.19
CA VAL A 117 -2.00 -9.16 -2.76
C VAL A 117 -2.19 -10.66 -2.58
N ASP A 118 -2.33 -11.38 -3.69
CA ASP A 118 -2.58 -12.81 -3.76
C ASP A 118 -1.63 -13.63 -2.88
N ASN A 119 -2.18 -14.58 -2.14
CA ASN A 119 -1.45 -15.49 -1.24
C ASN A 119 -0.58 -14.80 -0.18
N THR A 120 -0.95 -13.57 0.23
CA THR A 120 -0.28 -12.85 1.31
C THR A 120 -1.29 -12.12 2.20
N GLU A 121 -0.80 -11.60 3.32
CA GLU A 121 -1.55 -10.75 4.25
C GLU A 121 -1.49 -9.25 3.88
N TYR A 122 -1.00 -8.91 2.68
CA TYR A 122 -0.79 -7.52 2.28
C TYR A 122 -1.96 -6.95 1.49
N VAL A 123 -2.29 -5.69 1.80
CA VAL A 123 -3.26 -4.88 1.07
C VAL A 123 -2.61 -3.58 0.66
N ILE A 124 -2.75 -3.22 -0.61
CA ILE A 124 -2.35 -1.93 -1.14
C ILE A 124 -3.59 -1.04 -1.13
N LEU A 125 -3.47 0.13 -0.53
CA LEU A 125 -4.55 1.12 -0.47
C LEU A 125 -4.09 2.43 -1.09
N ILE A 126 -4.94 3.00 -1.93
CA ILE A 126 -4.68 4.23 -2.67
C ILE A 126 -5.74 5.24 -2.26
N LYS A 127 -5.33 6.24 -1.48
CA LYS A 127 -6.23 7.31 -1.03
C LYS A 127 -6.73 8.15 -2.21
N PRO A 128 -7.94 8.70 -2.14
CA PRO A 128 -8.50 9.50 -3.22
C PRO A 128 -7.64 10.72 -3.57
N LEU A 129 -7.77 11.18 -4.82
CA LEU A 129 -7.19 12.43 -5.28
C LEU A 129 -7.93 13.61 -4.61
N LYS A 130 -7.24 14.33 -3.73
CA LYS A 130 -7.77 15.52 -3.04
C LYS A 130 -7.81 16.74 -3.95
#